data_AF-A0A1S4ERH8-F1
#
_entry.id   AF-A0A1S4ERH8-F1
#
_cell.length_a   1.000
_cell.length_b   1.000
_cell.length_c   1.000
_cell.angle_alpha   90.00
_cell.angle_beta   90.00
_cell.angle_gamma   90.00
#
_symmetry.space_group_name_H-M   'P 1'
#
loop_
_entity.id
_entity.type
_entity.pdbx_description
1 polymer ?
#
loop_
_entity_poly.entity_id
_entity_poly.type
_entity_poly.pdbx_seq_one_letter_code
_entity_poly.pdbx_strand_id
1 'polypeptide(L)'
;MIKRRSVIDIPSFFVGSILSVTSADKHDPNKTRKFVGICIQKRYCGLRHEFVLRNVVDNLGIEIAYDLYDPTIHNITVLRLEKRLDDDLLYLRDALPQYSTFPFDMEPEYLLDGAPVPINDIKVKLKPRPWVGRWERKGYKGIDDVDQHITEKMKGQKKKLEEPWEKYDLMKEYRRTIPEEEQEEIFSEVFSELHQLSLSNKKLKKSRVYVKPKKTG
;
A
#
# COMPACT_ATOMS: atom_id res chain seq x y z
N MET A 1 -16.74 5.46 -8.69
CA MET A 1 -15.43 4.76 -8.65
C MET A 1 -15.20 3.88 -9.88
N ILE A 2 -16.17 3.05 -10.28
CA ILE A 2 -15.97 2.06 -11.37
C ILE A 2 -15.71 2.74 -12.73
N LYS A 3 -16.45 3.82 -13.03
CA LYS A 3 -16.18 4.68 -14.21
C LYS A 3 -14.74 5.20 -14.31
N ARG A 4 -14.03 5.38 -13.19
CA ARG A 4 -12.60 5.76 -13.23
C ARG A 4 -11.72 4.54 -13.49
N ARG A 5 -12.04 3.38 -12.90
CA ARG A 5 -11.37 2.09 -13.15
C ARG A 5 -11.51 1.59 -14.60
N SER A 6 -12.49 2.08 -15.36
CA SER A 6 -12.58 1.80 -16.80
C SER A 6 -11.59 2.61 -17.65
N VAL A 7 -11.06 3.72 -17.10
CA VAL A 7 -10.09 4.60 -17.77
C VAL A 7 -8.67 4.27 -17.36
N ILE A 8 -8.43 3.95 -16.08
CA ILE A 8 -7.12 3.56 -15.54
C ILE A 8 -7.19 2.17 -14.91
N ASP A 9 -6.21 1.33 -15.22
CA ASP A 9 -6.03 0.01 -14.59
C ASP A 9 -5.51 0.21 -13.16
N ILE A 10 -6.37 0.00 -12.17
CA ILE A 10 -6.03 0.13 -10.74
C ILE A 10 -5.82 -1.28 -10.18
N PRO A 11 -4.57 -1.73 -9.97
CA PRO A 11 -4.28 -3.07 -9.50
C PRO A 11 -4.65 -3.26 -8.02
N SER A 12 -4.81 -4.51 -7.61
CA SER A 12 -4.95 -4.87 -6.20
C SER A 12 -3.58 -4.82 -5.51
N PHE A 13 -3.49 -4.10 -4.39
CA PHE A 13 -2.29 -4.04 -3.57
C PHE A 13 -2.63 -3.83 -2.08
N PHE A 14 -1.66 -4.16 -1.24
CA PHE A 14 -1.77 -4.11 0.22
C PHE A 14 -0.72 -3.20 0.82
N VAL A 15 -0.87 -2.91 2.11
CA VAL A 15 0.19 -2.29 2.88
C VAL A 15 1.36 -3.27 2.96
N GLY A 16 2.55 -2.76 2.63
CA GLY A 16 3.74 -3.57 2.42
C GLY A 16 4.12 -3.78 0.96
N SER A 17 3.17 -3.67 0.03
CA SER A 17 3.47 -3.84 -1.40
C SER A 17 4.32 -2.68 -1.93
N ILE A 18 5.22 -2.96 -2.86
CA ILE A 18 6.07 -1.97 -3.53
C ILE A 18 5.38 -1.54 -4.80
N LEU A 19 5.15 -0.23 -4.95
CA LEU A 19 4.44 0.35 -6.08
C LEU A 19 5.32 1.35 -6.83
N SER A 20 5.04 1.48 -8.12
CA SER A 20 5.49 2.56 -8.99
C SER A 20 4.28 3.34 -9.48
N VAL A 21 4.16 4.60 -9.10
CA VAL A 21 3.08 5.50 -9.53
C VAL A 21 3.63 6.53 -10.49
N THR A 22 2.98 6.65 -11.64
CA THR A 22 3.25 7.72 -12.61
C THR A 22 2.10 8.72 -12.58
N SER A 23 2.40 9.97 -12.24
CA SER A 23 1.44 11.07 -12.17
C SER A 23 1.85 12.22 -13.09
N ALA A 24 0.89 13.01 -13.56
CA ALA A 24 1.16 14.26 -14.27
C ALA A 24 1.78 15.29 -13.32
N ASP A 25 2.80 16.01 -13.80
CA ASP A 25 3.39 17.15 -13.09
C ASP A 25 3.65 18.27 -14.09
N LYS A 26 3.05 19.45 -13.86
CA LYS A 26 3.19 20.60 -14.76
C LYS A 26 4.64 21.11 -14.83
N HIS A 27 5.41 20.93 -13.76
CA HIS A 27 6.74 21.51 -13.60
C HIS A 27 7.86 20.54 -14.01
N ASP A 28 7.55 19.24 -14.13
CA ASP A 28 8.51 18.26 -14.63
C ASP A 28 8.81 18.47 -16.13
N PRO A 29 10.08 18.33 -16.58
CA PRO A 29 10.43 18.43 -18.00
C PRO A 29 9.63 17.49 -18.90
N ASN A 30 9.34 16.27 -18.43
CA ASN A 30 8.58 15.25 -19.15
C ASN A 30 7.07 15.35 -18.90
N LYS A 31 6.62 16.38 -18.17
CA LYS A 31 5.23 16.57 -17.70
C LYS A 31 4.67 15.40 -16.86
N THR A 32 5.52 14.45 -16.49
CA THR A 32 5.16 13.22 -15.82
C THR A 32 6.24 12.87 -14.81
N ARG A 33 5.82 12.49 -13.61
CA ARG A 33 6.71 12.09 -12.52
C ARG A 33 6.43 10.64 -12.17
N LYS A 34 7.48 9.83 -12.11
CA LYS A 34 7.44 8.45 -11.59
C LYS A 34 7.99 8.44 -10.17
N PHE A 35 7.26 7.84 -9.24
CA PHE A 35 7.75 7.59 -7.88
C PHE A 35 7.59 6.12 -7.53
N VAL A 36 8.64 5.53 -6.96
CA VAL A 36 8.69 4.14 -6.52
C VAL A 36 8.85 4.12 -5.01
N GLY A 37 8.08 3.28 -4.33
CA GLY A 37 8.17 3.14 -2.89
C GLY A 37 7.26 2.06 -2.31
N ILE A 38 7.44 1.78 -1.02
CA ILE A 38 6.58 0.87 -0.28
C ILE A 38 5.29 1.59 0.16
N CYS A 39 4.15 0.92 0.00
CA CYS A 39 2.88 1.39 0.55
C CYS A 39 2.88 1.21 2.07
N ILE A 40 2.97 2.31 2.81
CA ILE A 40 3.03 2.28 4.28
C ILE A 40 1.66 2.40 4.93
N GLN A 41 0.67 2.94 4.22
CA GLN A 41 -0.66 3.14 4.77
C GLN A 41 -1.69 3.31 3.66
N LYS A 42 -2.89 2.79 3.90
CA LYS A 42 -4.10 3.08 3.12
C LYS A 42 -5.11 3.75 4.06
N ARG A 43 -5.68 4.87 3.64
CA ARG A 43 -6.62 5.67 4.45
C ARG A 43 -7.90 5.93 3.68
N TYR A 44 -8.96 6.19 4.43
CA TYR A 44 -10.27 6.55 3.92
C TYR A 44 -10.89 5.49 2.99
N CYS A 45 -12.09 5.77 2.50
CA CYS A 45 -12.84 4.92 1.60
C CYS A 45 -13.54 5.75 0.52
N GLY A 46 -14.13 5.09 -0.47
CA GLY A 46 -14.82 5.75 -1.56
C GLY A 46 -13.86 6.51 -2.49
N LEU A 47 -14.30 7.68 -2.98
CA LEU A 47 -13.49 8.53 -3.87
C LEU A 47 -12.27 9.16 -3.19
N ARG A 48 -12.29 9.29 -1.85
CA ARG A 48 -11.19 9.85 -1.05
C ARG A 48 -10.17 8.80 -0.61
N HIS A 49 -10.25 7.59 -1.15
CA HIS A 49 -9.34 6.52 -0.77
C HIS A 49 -7.90 6.91 -1.11
N GLU A 50 -7.06 7.06 -0.09
CA GLU A 50 -5.70 7.56 -0.15
C GLU A 50 -4.72 6.41 0.18
N PHE A 51 -3.53 6.44 -0.40
CA PHE A 51 -2.43 5.59 0.03
C PHE A 51 -1.11 6.38 0.05
N VAL A 52 -0.22 6.03 0.98
CA VAL A 52 1.06 6.71 1.17
C VAL A 52 2.19 5.80 0.73
N LEU A 53 3.00 6.29 -0.21
CA LEU A 53 4.24 5.66 -0.61
C LEU A 53 5.42 6.28 0.11
N ARG A 54 6.33 5.43 0.59
CA ARG A 54 7.60 5.84 1.22
C ARG A 54 8.77 5.27 0.44
N ASN A 55 9.79 6.10 0.24
CA ASN A 55 11.11 5.64 -0.22
C ASN A 55 12.20 6.50 0.42
N VAL A 56 13.42 5.99 0.50
CA VAL A 56 14.61 6.74 0.90
C VAL A 56 15.42 7.03 -0.35
N VAL A 57 15.55 8.32 -0.69
CA VAL A 57 16.27 8.82 -1.86
C VAL A 57 17.37 9.74 -1.36
N ASP A 58 18.61 9.51 -1.76
CA ASP A 58 19.77 10.29 -1.30
C ASP A 58 19.84 10.43 0.23
N ASN A 59 19.56 9.34 0.95
CA ASN A 59 19.48 9.26 2.41
C ASN A 59 18.37 10.13 3.06
N LEU A 60 17.46 10.70 2.27
CA LEU A 60 16.29 11.44 2.73
C LEU A 60 15.03 10.58 2.57
N GLY A 61 14.26 10.46 3.65
CA GLY A 61 12.96 9.79 3.61
C GLY A 61 11.92 10.67 2.93
N ILE A 62 11.43 10.24 1.78
CA ILE A 62 10.38 10.91 1.00
C ILE A 62 9.08 10.11 1.13
N GLU A 63 8.00 10.82 1.42
CA GLU A 63 6.65 10.25 1.45
C GLU A 63 5.73 11.04 0.52
N ILE A 64 4.95 10.34 -0.29
CA ILE A 64 3.94 10.95 -1.16
C ILE A 64 2.61 10.24 -0.91
N ALA A 65 1.62 11.04 -0.53
CA ALA A 65 0.23 10.61 -0.46
C ALA A 65 -0.41 10.74 -1.85
N TYR A 66 -1.04 9.66 -2.30
CA TYR A 66 -1.78 9.61 -3.56
C TYR A 66 -3.24 9.31 -3.29
N ASP A 67 -4.12 10.11 -3.87
CA ASP A 67 -5.54 9.80 -3.96
C ASP A 67 -5.76 8.78 -5.09
N LEU A 68 -6.28 7.60 -4.76
CA LEU A 68 -6.39 6.47 -5.70
C LEU A 68 -7.17 6.80 -6.98
N TYR A 69 -8.13 7.72 -6.86
CA TYR A 69 -9.02 8.12 -7.96
C TYR A 69 -8.66 9.47 -8.59
N ASP A 70 -7.49 10.03 -8.27
CA ASP A 70 -7.02 11.29 -8.83
C ASP A 70 -6.92 11.22 -10.37
N PRO A 71 -7.48 12.20 -11.12
CA PRO A 71 -7.28 12.31 -12.56
C PRO A 71 -5.81 12.52 -12.97
N THR A 72 -4.92 13.04 -12.11
CA THR A 72 -3.51 13.24 -12.46
C THR A 72 -2.73 11.93 -12.59
N ILE A 73 -3.21 10.85 -11.97
CA ILE A 73 -2.54 9.55 -12.03
C ILE A 73 -2.75 8.93 -13.42
N HIS A 74 -1.64 8.58 -14.06
CA HIS A 74 -1.63 7.92 -15.36
C HIS A 74 -1.55 6.40 -15.24
N ASN A 75 -0.70 5.91 -14.34
CA ASN A 75 -0.48 4.47 -14.18
C ASN A 75 -0.06 4.14 -12.75
N ILE A 76 -0.56 3.01 -12.23
CA ILE A 76 -0.15 2.41 -10.96
C ILE A 76 0.36 1.00 -11.28
N THR A 77 1.66 0.78 -11.12
CA THR A 77 2.28 -0.53 -11.34
C THR A 77 2.65 -1.14 -10.00
N VAL A 78 2.20 -2.35 -9.73
CA VAL A 78 2.68 -3.14 -8.58
C VAL A 78 4.00 -3.78 -8.99
N LEU A 79 5.08 -3.42 -8.29
CA LEU A 79 6.40 -3.98 -8.53
C LEU A 79 6.60 -5.26 -7.72
N ARG A 80 6.19 -5.26 -6.45
CA ARG A 80 6.16 -6.46 -5.60
C ARG A 80 4.86 -6.49 -4.82
N LEU A 81 4.10 -7.56 -4.98
CA LEU A 81 2.87 -7.78 -4.24
C LEU A 81 3.20 -8.58 -2.97
N GLU A 82 3.15 -7.90 -1.83
CA GLU A 82 3.33 -8.53 -0.52
C GLU A 82 2.47 -7.83 0.55
N LYS A 83 2.19 -8.59 1.62
CA LYS A 83 1.61 -8.09 2.87
C LYS A 83 2.66 -8.07 3.96
N ARG A 84 2.47 -7.24 4.97
CA ARG A 84 3.26 -7.25 6.21
C ARG A 84 2.38 -7.71 7.36
N LEU A 85 3.01 -7.90 8.53
CA LEU A 85 2.33 -8.34 9.75
C LEU A 85 1.35 -7.31 10.33
N ASP A 86 1.53 -6.04 9.95
CA ASP A 86 0.79 -4.90 10.47
C ASP A 86 -0.04 -4.23 9.36
N ASP A 87 -1.17 -3.63 9.75
CA ASP A 87 -2.08 -2.93 8.83
C ASP A 87 -1.53 -1.57 8.34
N ASP A 88 -0.59 -0.98 9.08
CA ASP A 88 0.17 0.20 8.68
C ASP A 88 1.65 0.06 9.08
N LEU A 89 2.53 0.74 8.36
CA LEU A 89 3.99 0.69 8.50
C LEU A 89 4.56 2.06 8.86
N LEU A 90 3.81 2.86 9.61
CA LEU A 90 4.22 4.23 9.96
C LEU A 90 5.52 4.27 10.77
N TYR A 91 5.84 3.19 11.48
CA TYR A 91 7.10 3.01 12.20
C TYR A 91 8.34 3.00 11.30
N LEU A 92 8.19 2.80 9.98
CA LEU A 92 9.29 2.89 9.01
C LEU A 92 9.92 4.29 8.93
N ARG A 93 9.25 5.32 9.47
CA ARG A 93 9.81 6.67 9.64
C ARG A 93 11.01 6.70 10.58
N ASP A 94 10.93 5.92 11.65
CA ASP A 94 11.94 5.84 12.71
C ASP A 94 12.80 4.57 12.62
N ALA A 95 12.54 3.71 11.63
CA ALA A 95 13.32 2.51 11.35
C ALA A 95 14.66 2.81 10.67
N LEU A 96 15.54 1.81 10.62
CA LEU A 96 16.75 1.85 9.80
C LEU A 96 16.41 2.05 8.31
N PRO A 97 17.14 2.90 7.57
CA PRO A 97 16.82 3.22 6.17
C PRO A 97 16.74 2.02 5.22
N GLN A 98 17.48 0.94 5.52
CA GLN A 98 17.51 -0.29 4.72
C GLN A 98 16.12 -0.92 4.50
N TYR A 99 15.18 -0.73 5.43
CA TYR A 99 13.82 -1.27 5.33
C TYR A 99 12.87 -0.39 4.49
N SER A 100 13.33 0.77 4.03
CA SER A 100 12.55 1.73 3.25
C SER A 100 13.27 2.20 1.98
N THR A 101 14.41 1.62 1.65
CA THR A 101 15.20 1.98 0.46
C THR A 101 14.89 1.01 -0.66
N PHE A 102 14.32 1.52 -1.75
CA PHE A 102 13.96 0.72 -2.92
C PHE A 102 14.50 1.36 -4.21
N PRO A 103 15.08 0.57 -5.12
CA PRO A 103 15.59 1.07 -6.40
C PRO A 103 14.43 1.54 -7.31
N PHE A 104 14.63 2.64 -8.04
CA PHE A 104 13.63 3.21 -8.95
C PHE A 104 13.44 2.40 -10.25
N ASP A 105 14.46 1.62 -10.59
CA ASP A 105 14.58 0.72 -11.73
C ASP A 105 14.21 -0.73 -11.39
N MET A 106 13.61 -0.97 -10.22
CA MET A 106 13.10 -2.29 -9.83
C MET A 106 12.12 -2.85 -10.88
N GLU A 107 12.37 -4.10 -11.29
CA GLU A 107 11.49 -4.82 -12.21
C GLU A 107 10.27 -5.42 -11.49
N PRO A 108 9.10 -5.50 -12.15
CA PRO A 108 7.92 -6.14 -11.57
C PRO A 108 8.08 -7.65 -11.37
N GLU A 109 7.83 -8.12 -10.16
CA GLU A 109 7.74 -9.53 -9.80
C GLU A 109 6.31 -10.04 -10.04
N TYR A 110 6.16 -11.04 -10.92
CA TYR A 110 4.87 -11.62 -11.26
C TYR A 110 4.58 -12.85 -10.40
N LEU A 111 3.39 -12.86 -9.79
CA LEU A 111 2.84 -14.03 -9.12
C LEU A 111 1.97 -14.83 -10.08
N LEU A 112 1.89 -16.15 -9.86
CA LEU A 112 0.97 -17.01 -10.59
C LEU A 112 -0.48 -16.58 -10.33
N ASP A 113 -1.32 -16.67 -11.35
CA ASP A 113 -2.74 -16.31 -11.23
C ASP A 113 -3.42 -17.23 -10.20
N GLY A 114 -4.09 -16.63 -9.21
CA GLY A 114 -4.74 -17.34 -8.10
C GLY A 114 -3.82 -17.75 -6.94
N ALA A 115 -2.52 -17.48 -6.99
CA ALA A 115 -1.64 -17.71 -5.84
C ALA A 115 -2.02 -16.78 -4.66
N PRO A 116 -1.98 -17.26 -3.41
CA PRO A 116 -2.20 -16.42 -2.26
C PRO A 116 -1.12 -15.33 -2.17
N VAL A 117 -1.51 -14.15 -1.70
CA VAL A 117 -0.58 -13.03 -1.53
C VAL A 117 0.42 -13.36 -0.42
N PRO A 118 1.74 -13.32 -0.68
CA PRO A 118 2.74 -13.67 0.32
C PRO A 118 2.73 -12.66 1.47
N ILE A 119 2.83 -13.18 2.69
CA ILE A 119 3.01 -12.39 3.92
C ILE A 119 4.49 -12.40 4.25
N ASN A 120 5.05 -11.20 4.38
CA ASN A 120 6.45 -10.98 4.69
C ASN A 120 6.59 -10.71 6.20
N ASP A 121 7.16 -11.68 6.90
CA ASP A 121 7.30 -11.69 8.36
C ASP A 121 8.56 -10.96 8.86
N ILE A 122 9.24 -10.18 8.00
CA ILE A 122 10.42 -9.41 8.39
C ILE A 122 10.06 -8.44 9.52
N LYS A 123 10.79 -8.58 10.63
CA LYS A 123 10.76 -7.63 11.74
C LYS A 123 11.81 -6.54 11.55
N VAL A 124 11.40 -5.32 11.79
CA VAL A 124 12.18 -4.10 11.58
C VAL A 124 12.85 -3.67 12.88
N LYS A 125 14.09 -3.16 12.75
CA LYS A 125 14.82 -2.53 13.85
C LYS A 125 14.66 -1.01 13.81
N LEU A 126 14.35 -0.42 14.96
CA LEU A 126 14.20 1.01 15.13
C LEU A 126 15.55 1.69 15.38
N LYS A 127 15.64 2.97 14.99
CA LYS A 127 16.72 3.85 15.43
C LYS A 127 16.60 4.10 16.94
N PRO A 128 17.68 4.55 17.60
CA PRO A 128 17.56 5.11 18.95
C PRO A 128 16.55 6.26 18.99
N ARG A 129 15.91 6.46 20.16
CA ARG A 129 15.00 7.58 20.40
C ARG A 129 15.73 8.93 20.25
N PRO A 130 15.05 10.04 19.91
CA PRO A 130 13.58 10.23 19.84
C PRO A 130 12.94 9.72 18.54
N TRP A 131 11.69 9.26 18.65
CA TRP A 131 10.84 8.82 17.53
C TRP A 131 9.71 9.80 17.28
N VAL A 132 9.19 9.81 16.05
CA VAL A 132 8.01 10.60 15.66
C VAL A 132 6.75 10.08 16.36
N GLY A 133 6.62 8.76 16.50
CA GLY A 133 5.47 8.12 17.12
C GLY A 133 5.80 7.39 18.42
N ARG A 134 4.77 7.17 19.24
CA ARG A 134 4.83 6.26 20.40
C ARG A 134 4.52 4.83 19.98
N TRP A 135 5.42 4.26 19.19
CA TRP A 135 5.26 2.93 18.59
C TRP A 135 5.12 1.83 19.65
N GLU A 136 5.68 2.04 20.84
CA GLU A 136 5.60 1.10 21.95
C GLU A 136 4.17 0.84 22.44
N ARG A 137 3.24 1.77 22.16
CA ARG A 137 1.84 1.69 22.59
C ARG A 137 0.91 1.08 21.54
N LYS A 138 1.38 0.94 20.30
CA LYS A 138 0.53 0.56 19.16
C LYS A 138 0.41 -0.96 18.97
N GLY A 139 1.25 -1.74 19.62
CA GLY A 139 1.19 -3.20 19.55
C GLY A 139 1.58 -3.79 18.20
N TYR A 140 2.41 -3.08 17.41
CA TYR A 140 2.93 -3.59 16.14
C TYR A 140 3.70 -4.89 16.31
N LYS A 141 3.44 -5.85 15.43
CA LYS A 141 4.08 -7.17 15.38
C LYS A 141 5.35 -7.15 14.54
N GLY A 142 5.45 -6.23 13.58
CA GLY A 142 6.58 -6.08 12.66
C GLY A 142 7.78 -5.33 13.21
N ILE A 143 7.85 -5.05 14.52
CA ILE A 143 8.99 -4.38 15.16
C ILE A 143 9.65 -5.33 16.17
N ASP A 144 10.98 -5.48 16.10
CA ASP A 144 11.73 -6.46 16.90
C ASP A 144 12.25 -5.89 18.22
N ASP A 145 12.79 -4.67 18.19
CA ASP A 145 13.65 -4.11 19.23
C ASP A 145 12.97 -3.02 20.09
N VAL A 146 11.65 -2.85 19.99
CA VAL A 146 10.91 -1.80 20.71
C VAL A 146 11.23 -1.78 22.20
N ASP A 147 11.25 -2.96 22.83
CA ASP A 147 11.41 -3.08 24.27
C ASP A 147 12.84 -2.75 24.75
N GLN A 148 13.82 -2.71 23.84
CA GLN A 148 15.21 -2.33 24.14
C GLN A 148 15.39 -0.81 24.27
N HIS A 149 14.54 -0.04 23.58
CA HIS A 149 14.61 1.43 23.54
C HIS A 149 13.72 2.12 24.58
N ILE A 150 12.98 1.36 25.41
CA ILE A 150 12.03 1.89 26.40
C ILE A 150 12.44 1.59 27.85
N THR A 151 12.15 2.54 28.74
CA THR A 151 12.39 2.40 30.18
C THR A 151 11.34 1.49 30.84
N GLU A 152 11.66 0.87 31.97
CA GLU A 152 10.70 0.09 32.78
C GLU A 152 9.42 0.86 33.13
N LYS A 153 9.53 2.17 33.42
CA LYS A 153 8.37 3.05 33.61
C LYS A 153 7.44 3.07 32.38
N MET A 154 8.00 3.07 31.17
CA MET A 154 7.24 3.06 29.92
C MET A 154 6.61 1.70 29.67
N LYS A 155 7.30 0.60 29.97
CA LYS A 155 6.72 -0.76 29.93
C LYS A 155 5.51 -0.88 30.85
N GLY A 156 5.62 -0.35 32.07
CA GLY A 156 4.51 -0.29 33.02
C GLY A 156 3.32 0.55 32.51
N GLN A 157 3.57 1.63 31.77
CA GLN A 157 2.50 2.41 31.13
C GLN A 157 1.86 1.65 29.97
N LYS A 158 2.66 1.04 29.09
CA LYS A 158 2.19 0.21 27.97
C LYS A 158 1.20 -0.84 28.45
N LYS A 159 1.58 -1.61 29.48
CA LYS A 159 0.72 -2.64 30.09
C LYS A 159 -0.61 -2.10 30.62
N LYS A 160 -0.65 -0.85 31.10
CA LYS A 160 -1.89 -0.20 31.57
C LYS A 160 -2.81 0.26 30.44
N LEU A 161 -2.27 0.50 29.25
CA LEU A 161 -3.03 0.91 28.06
C LEU A 161 -3.53 -0.28 27.24
N GLU A 162 -3.10 -1.50 27.54
CA GLU A 162 -3.60 -2.68 26.83
C GLU A 162 -5.12 -2.80 27.03
N GLU A 163 -5.83 -3.11 25.95
CA GLU A 163 -7.28 -3.33 25.94
C GLU A 163 -7.60 -4.80 25.61
N PRO A 164 -7.30 -5.78 26.48
CA PRO A 164 -7.53 -7.20 26.19
C PRO A 164 -8.99 -7.56 25.89
N TRP A 165 -9.94 -6.71 26.31
CA TRP A 165 -11.37 -6.88 26.07
C TRP A 165 -11.79 -6.54 24.64
N GLU A 166 -10.97 -5.81 23.86
CA GLU A 166 -11.34 -5.39 22.50
C GLU A 166 -11.62 -6.58 21.58
N LYS A 167 -10.88 -7.69 21.74
CA LYS A 167 -11.09 -8.92 20.96
C LYS A 167 -12.43 -9.62 21.24
N TYR A 168 -13.12 -9.24 22.32
CA TYR A 168 -14.43 -9.77 22.70
C TYR A 168 -15.55 -8.75 22.47
N ASP A 169 -15.25 -7.55 21.94
CA ASP A 169 -16.23 -6.50 21.70
C ASP A 169 -16.93 -6.70 20.34
N LEU A 170 -18.02 -7.49 20.37
CA LEU A 170 -18.84 -7.80 19.19
C LEU A 170 -19.48 -6.55 18.57
N MET A 171 -19.80 -5.52 19.37
CA MET A 171 -20.37 -4.28 18.87
C MET A 171 -19.34 -3.45 18.10
N LYS A 172 -18.07 -3.50 18.50
CA LYS A 172 -16.98 -2.89 17.74
C LYS A 172 -16.73 -3.60 16.41
N GLU A 173 -16.82 -4.93 16.40
CA GLU A 173 -16.75 -5.71 15.16
C GLU A 173 -17.91 -5.39 14.22
N TYR A 174 -19.15 -5.40 14.72
CA TYR A 174 -20.35 -5.05 13.95
C TYR A 174 -20.28 -3.64 13.33
N ARG A 175 -19.75 -2.65 14.04
CA ARG A 175 -19.56 -1.29 13.49
C ARG A 175 -18.43 -1.19 12.45
N ARG A 176 -17.50 -2.15 12.43
CA ARG A 176 -16.37 -2.19 11.49
C ARG A 176 -16.73 -2.93 10.20
N THR A 177 -17.64 -3.90 10.28
CA THR A 177 -18.05 -4.72 9.14
C THR A 177 -19.36 -4.22 8.55
N ILE A 178 -19.56 -4.48 7.25
CA ILE A 178 -20.85 -4.28 6.59
C ILE A 178 -21.65 -5.58 6.77
N PRO A 179 -22.97 -5.55 7.02
CA PRO A 179 -23.79 -6.76 7.07
C PRO A 179 -23.65 -7.62 5.81
N GLU A 180 -23.74 -8.95 5.95
CA GLU A 180 -23.51 -9.90 4.84
C GLU A 180 -24.46 -9.67 3.66
N GLU A 181 -25.74 -9.39 3.93
CA GLU A 181 -26.75 -9.09 2.90
C GLU A 181 -26.34 -7.89 2.03
N GLU A 182 -25.88 -6.80 2.66
CA GLU A 182 -25.38 -5.61 1.95
C GLU A 182 -24.07 -5.90 1.22
N GLN A 183 -23.20 -6.73 1.80
CA GLN A 183 -21.96 -7.15 1.14
C GLN A 183 -22.25 -7.92 -0.16
N GLU A 184 -23.19 -8.86 -0.15
CA GLU A 184 -23.57 -9.64 -1.33
C GLU A 184 -24.10 -8.76 -2.44
N GLU A 185 -24.97 -7.80 -2.11
CA GLU A 185 -25.51 -6.84 -3.08
C GLU A 185 -24.37 -6.02 -3.72
N ILE A 186 -23.52 -5.40 -2.89
CA ILE A 186 -22.37 -4.59 -3.35
C ILE A 186 -21.40 -5.43 -4.19
N PHE A 187 -21.09 -6.64 -3.74
CA PHE A 187 -20.17 -7.52 -4.44
C PHE A 187 -20.75 -7.97 -5.78
N SER A 188 -22.04 -8.30 -5.86
CA SER A 188 -22.68 -8.70 -7.12
C SER A 188 -22.57 -7.60 -8.19
N GLU A 189 -22.83 -6.34 -7.81
CA GLU A 189 -22.70 -5.18 -8.68
C GLU A 189 -21.23 -4.99 -9.10
N VAL A 190 -20.33 -4.85 -8.13
CA VAL A 190 -18.92 -4.51 -8.38
C VAL A 190 -18.19 -5.60 -9.14
N PHE A 191 -18.37 -6.88 -8.78
CA PHE A 191 -17.69 -7.98 -9.47
C PHE A 191 -18.16 -8.12 -10.90
N SER A 192 -19.45 -7.91 -11.18
CA SER A 192 -19.96 -7.98 -12.55
C SER A 192 -19.29 -6.92 -13.44
N GLU A 193 -19.22 -5.66 -12.99
CA GLU A 193 -18.60 -4.58 -13.74
C GLU A 193 -17.07 -4.78 -13.86
N LEU A 194 -16.39 -5.15 -12.77
CA LEU A 194 -14.94 -5.40 -12.80
C LEU A 194 -14.58 -6.59 -13.70
N HIS A 195 -15.41 -7.64 -13.74
CA HIS A 195 -15.21 -8.78 -14.63
C HIS A 195 -15.33 -8.36 -16.08
N GLN A 196 -16.36 -7.58 -16.44
CA GLN A 196 -16.53 -7.04 -17.79
C GLN A 196 -15.34 -6.16 -18.20
N LEU A 197 -14.85 -5.31 -17.30
CA LEU A 197 -13.65 -4.48 -17.51
C LEU A 197 -12.38 -5.31 -17.67
N SER A 198 -12.22 -6.39 -16.89
CA SER A 198 -11.08 -7.30 -17.04
C SER A 198 -11.06 -7.97 -18.41
N LEU A 199 -12.22 -8.44 -18.88
CA LEU A 199 -12.35 -9.04 -20.20
C LEU A 199 -12.08 -8.04 -21.33
N SER A 200 -12.60 -6.81 -21.23
CA SER A 200 -12.34 -5.76 -22.23
C SER A 200 -10.86 -5.38 -22.26
N ASN A 201 -10.22 -5.23 -21.09
CA ASN A 201 -8.80 -4.95 -20.96
C ASN A 201 -7.94 -6.09 -21.52
N LYS A 202 -8.29 -7.36 -21.28
CA LYS A 202 -7.60 -8.52 -21.88
C LYS A 202 -7.71 -8.50 -23.41
N LYS A 203 -8.89 -8.16 -23.96
CA LYS A 203 -9.08 -8.01 -25.41
C LYS A 203 -8.22 -6.87 -25.98
N LEU A 204 -8.23 -5.70 -25.34
CA LEU A 204 -7.41 -4.54 -25.73
C LEU A 204 -5.90 -4.83 -25.67
N LYS A 205 -5.44 -5.54 -24.62
CA LYS A 205 -4.03 -5.95 -24.48
C LYS A 205 -3.63 -6.93 -25.61
N LYS A 206 -4.51 -7.85 -25.99
CA LYS A 206 -4.28 -8.78 -27.13
C LYS A 206 -4.37 -8.10 -28.49
N SER A 207 -5.25 -7.11 -28.67
CA SER A 207 -5.44 -6.40 -29.93
C SER A 207 -4.40 -5.30 -30.17
N ARG A 208 -3.61 -4.93 -29.15
CA ARG A 208 -2.37 -4.17 -29.32
C ARG A 208 -1.35 -5.08 -30.03
N VAL A 209 -1.53 -5.22 -31.34
CA VAL A 209 -0.64 -5.93 -32.25
C VAL A 209 0.75 -5.31 -32.18
N TYR A 210 1.75 -6.19 -32.13
CA TYR A 210 3.18 -5.90 -32.23
C TYR A 210 3.49 -4.80 -33.25
N VAL A 211 3.90 -3.62 -32.77
CA VAL A 211 4.47 -2.58 -33.63
C VAL A 211 5.90 -3.00 -33.94
N LYS A 212 6.16 -3.45 -35.18
CA LYS A 212 7.53 -3.72 -35.64
C LYS A 212 8.40 -2.48 -35.37
N PRO A 213 9.56 -2.63 -34.71
CA PRO A 213 10.46 -1.50 -34.50
C PRO A 213 10.81 -0.90 -35.87
N LYS A 214 10.61 0.41 -36.04
CA LYS A 214 11.09 1.12 -37.23
C LYS A 214 12.61 1.00 -37.24
N LYS A 215 13.19 0.36 -38.26
CA LYS A 215 14.63 0.38 -38.48
C LYS A 215 15.04 1.85 -38.62
N THR A 216 15.75 2.38 -37.64
CA THR A 216 16.57 3.58 -37.80
C THR A 216 17.68 3.19 -38.77
N GLY A 217 17.54 3.66 -40.01
CA GLY A 217 18.63 3.68 -40.99
C GLY A 217 19.61 4.80 -40.67
#